data_AF-A0A4S2LF64-F1
#
_entry.id   AF-A0A4S2LF64-F1
#
_cell.length_a   1.000
_cell.length_b   1.000
_cell.length_c   1.000
_cell.angle_alpha   90.00
_cell.angle_beta   90.00
_cell.angle_gamma   90.00
#
_symmetry.space_group_name_H-M   'P 1'
#
loop_
_entity.id
_entity.type
_entity.pdbx_description
1 polymer ?
#
loop_
_entity_poly.entity_id
_entity_poly.type
_entity_poly.pdbx_seq_one_letter_code
_entity_poly.pdbx_strand_id
1 'polypeptide(L)'
;MAKSIRSKSKRKFRAVKRTKSLKKMKDELQNIANFDVKLVTLPFVTRNELLTASRQEPPPISDLEDQGQKDQAEPMETSKAMSIRNEHGSYPVWMNKRERKRQIRLYRMKKRSKRR
;
A
#
# COMPACT_ATOMS: atom_id res chain seq x y z
N MET A 1 -1.74 39.20 1.01
CA MET A 1 -1.01 38.39 2.02
C MET A 1 -1.93 37.34 2.62
N ALA A 2 -1.47 36.11 2.79
CA ALA A 2 -2.25 35.08 3.47
C ALA A 2 -2.30 35.32 4.99
N LYS A 3 -3.38 34.90 5.65
CA LYS A 3 -3.51 35.00 7.12
C LYS A 3 -2.54 34.02 7.80
N SER A 4 -1.81 34.53 8.81
CA SER A 4 -0.91 33.75 9.66
C SER A 4 -1.61 32.52 10.27
N ILE A 5 -0.84 31.44 10.49
CA ILE A 5 -1.33 30.23 11.15
C ILE A 5 -1.91 30.51 12.53
N ARG A 6 -1.36 31.49 13.26
CA ARG A 6 -1.82 31.92 14.59
C ARG A 6 -2.94 32.97 14.54
N SER A 7 -3.41 33.38 13.37
CA SER A 7 -4.54 34.32 13.26
C SER A 7 -5.77 33.82 14.03
N LYS A 8 -6.40 34.70 14.82
CA LYS A 8 -7.57 34.40 15.65
C LYS A 8 -8.75 33.95 14.80
N SER A 9 -8.99 34.60 13.66
CA SER A 9 -10.01 34.20 12.69
C SER A 9 -9.79 32.77 12.18
N LYS A 10 -8.58 32.42 11.74
CA LYS A 10 -8.24 31.06 11.27
C LYS A 10 -8.35 30.02 12.40
N ARG A 11 -8.00 30.38 13.65
CA ARG A 11 -8.18 29.52 14.83
C ARG A 11 -9.67 29.26 15.11
N LYS A 12 -10.52 30.29 15.06
CA LYS A 12 -11.98 30.16 15.25
C LYS A 12 -12.58 29.17 14.26
N PHE A 13 -12.30 29.32 12.96
CA PHE A 13 -12.80 28.38 11.95
C PHE A 13 -12.27 26.95 12.14
N ARG A 14 -11.00 26.78 12.56
CA ARG A 14 -10.48 25.44 12.86
C ARG A 14 -11.17 24.81 14.07
N ALA A 15 -11.46 25.56 15.12
CA ALA A 15 -12.21 25.06 16.26
C ALA A 15 -13.60 24.55 15.83
N VAL A 16 -14.33 25.34 15.03
CA VAL A 16 -15.63 24.92 14.46
C VAL A 16 -15.50 23.67 13.57
N LYS A 17 -14.41 23.53 12.80
CA LYS A 17 -14.17 22.29 12.03
C LYS A 17 -13.88 21.09 12.92
N ARG A 18 -13.10 21.28 14.00
CA ARG A 18 -12.77 20.20 14.95
C ARG A 18 -14.00 19.68 15.67
N THR A 19 -14.91 20.54 16.11
CA THR A 19 -16.14 20.09 16.77
C THR A 19 -17.01 19.23 15.84
N LYS A 20 -17.05 19.56 14.54
CA LYS A 20 -17.74 18.75 13.52
C LYS A 20 -17.05 17.40 13.25
N SER A 21 -15.72 17.37 13.15
CA SER A 21 -14.98 16.14 12.87
C SER A 21 -14.87 15.22 14.09
N LEU A 22 -14.80 15.79 15.30
CA LEU A 22 -14.63 15.03 16.55
C LEU A 22 -15.79 14.07 16.78
N LYS A 23 -17.03 14.48 16.51
CA LYS A 23 -18.20 13.59 16.63
C LYS A 23 -18.04 12.33 15.78
N LYS A 24 -17.71 12.49 14.50
CA LYS A 24 -17.51 11.38 13.56
C LYS A 24 -16.36 10.47 13.97
N MET A 25 -15.20 11.05 14.29
CA MET A 25 -14.03 10.28 14.70
C MET A 25 -14.25 9.57 16.05
N LYS A 26 -15.00 10.17 16.98
CA LYS A 26 -15.35 9.53 18.24
C LYS A 26 -16.15 8.25 18.00
N ASP A 27 -17.18 8.33 17.17
CA ASP A 27 -18.05 7.19 16.88
C ASP A 27 -17.27 6.09 16.14
N GLU A 28 -16.45 6.47 15.15
CA GLU A 28 -15.56 5.53 14.43
C GLU A 28 -14.57 4.83 15.37
N LEU A 29 -13.92 5.58 16.27
CA LEU A 29 -12.98 5.03 17.25
C LEU A 29 -13.67 4.15 18.29
N GLN A 30 -14.87 4.52 18.72
CA GLN A 30 -15.67 3.72 19.64
C GLN A 30 -16.12 2.42 18.98
N ASN A 31 -16.49 2.46 17.70
CA ASN A 31 -16.76 1.24 16.93
C ASN A 31 -15.52 0.36 16.88
N ILE A 32 -14.35 0.89 16.51
CA ILE A 32 -13.06 0.16 16.50
C ILE A 32 -12.73 -0.46 17.86
N ALA A 33 -12.93 0.29 18.95
CA ALA A 33 -12.68 -0.21 20.31
C ALA A 33 -13.68 -1.29 20.74
N ASN A 34 -14.93 -1.20 20.28
CA ASN A 34 -16.00 -2.16 20.58
C ASN A 34 -16.02 -3.36 19.63
N PHE A 35 -15.25 -3.35 18.54
CA PHE A 35 -15.12 -4.52 17.67
C PHE A 35 -14.44 -5.63 18.47
N ASP A 36 -15.20 -6.68 18.79
CA ASP A 36 -14.65 -7.87 19.40
C ASP A 36 -13.79 -8.60 18.35
N VAL A 37 -12.47 -8.45 18.48
CA VAL A 37 -11.46 -9.03 17.57
C VAL A 37 -11.60 -10.55 17.45
N LYS A 38 -12.33 -11.19 18.37
CA LYS A 38 -12.66 -12.62 18.35
C LYS A 38 -13.66 -13.02 17.26
N LEU A 39 -14.50 -12.10 16.77
CA LEU A 39 -15.54 -12.38 15.77
C LEU A 39 -15.10 -12.11 14.32
N VAL A 40 -14.01 -11.37 14.14
CA VAL A 40 -13.42 -11.16 12.81
C VAL A 40 -12.46 -12.31 12.53
N THR A 41 -13.05 -13.48 12.25
CA THR A 41 -12.43 -14.53 11.43
C THR A 41 -12.27 -14.01 10.00
N LEU A 42 -11.45 -12.97 9.82
CA LEU A 42 -10.65 -12.93 8.61
C LEU A 42 -9.73 -14.14 8.69
N PRO A 43 -9.41 -14.83 7.57
CA PRO A 43 -8.36 -15.83 7.56
C PRO A 43 -7.04 -15.10 7.85
N PHE A 44 -6.78 -14.92 9.14
CA PHE A 44 -5.51 -14.46 9.66
C PHE A 44 -4.57 -15.61 9.37
N VAL A 45 -3.75 -15.45 8.33
CA VAL A 45 -2.56 -16.29 8.17
C VAL A 45 -1.84 -16.23 9.50
N THR A 46 -1.89 -17.33 10.24
CA THR A 46 -1.32 -17.36 11.57
C THR A 46 0.18 -17.13 11.44
N ARG A 47 0.81 -16.49 12.44
CA ARG A 47 2.27 -16.30 12.47
C ARG A 47 3.02 -17.62 12.21
N ASN A 48 2.42 -18.74 12.60
CA ASN A 48 2.96 -20.08 12.40
C ASN A 48 2.90 -20.53 10.93
N GLU A 49 1.86 -20.18 10.18
CA GLU A 49 1.78 -20.44 8.73
C GLU A 49 2.86 -19.68 7.95
N LEU A 50 3.13 -18.42 8.33
CA LEU A 50 4.23 -17.63 7.74
C LEU A 50 5.61 -18.25 8.06
N LEU A 51 5.80 -18.77 9.28
CA LEU A 51 7.03 -19.46 9.67
C LEU A 51 7.22 -20.79 8.93
N THR A 52 6.12 -21.47 8.58
CA THR A 52 6.15 -22.76 7.89
C THR A 52 6.46 -22.56 6.39
N ALA A 53 5.87 -21.54 5.77
CA ALA A 53 6.17 -21.16 4.38
C ALA A 53 7.63 -20.68 4.20
N SER A 54 8.23 -20.07 5.24
CA SER A 54 9.64 -19.69 5.25
C SER A 54 10.61 -20.88 5.39
N ARG A 55 10.14 -22.05 5.85
CA ARG A 55 10.98 -23.23 6.13
C ARG A 55 10.91 -24.30 5.04
N GLN A 56 10.03 -24.12 4.05
CA GLN A 56 10.00 -24.97 2.87
C GLN A 56 11.19 -24.58 1.98
N GLU A 57 12.26 -25.38 2.06
CA GLU A 57 13.33 -25.39 1.05
C GLU A 57 12.70 -25.63 -0.32
N PRO A 58 13.06 -24.85 -1.36
CA PRO A 58 12.55 -25.07 -2.71
C PRO A 58 12.97 -26.48 -3.20
N PRO A 59 12.14 -27.15 -4.01
CA PRO A 59 12.48 -28.48 -4.53
C PRO A 59 13.79 -28.40 -5.35
N PRO A 60 14.66 -29.43 -5.25
CA PRO A 60 15.94 -29.44 -5.94
C PRO A 60 15.69 -29.45 -7.45
N ILE A 61 16.16 -28.42 -8.13
CA ILE A 61 16.21 -28.35 -9.58
C ILE A 61 17.38 -29.25 -10.00
N SER A 62 17.06 -30.46 -10.43
CA SER A 62 17.96 -31.26 -11.26
C SER A 62 18.03 -30.61 -12.63
N ASP A 63 19.23 -30.22 -13.07
CA ASP A 63 19.86 -30.71 -14.32
C ASP A 63 21.05 -29.82 -14.75
N LEU A 64 22.23 -30.44 -14.71
CA LEU A 64 23.31 -30.49 -15.73
C LEU A 64 24.07 -29.22 -16.19
N GLU A 65 25.39 -29.29 -15.91
CA GLU A 65 26.56 -28.90 -16.73
C GLU A 65 26.84 -27.41 -17.01
N ASP A 66 27.97 -26.87 -16.51
CA ASP A 66 29.25 -26.83 -17.25
C ASP A 66 30.38 -26.22 -16.38
N GLN A 67 31.62 -26.61 -16.69
CA GLN A 67 32.87 -26.40 -15.95
C GLN A 67 33.34 -24.95 -15.84
N GLY A 68 34.11 -24.62 -14.78
CA GLY A 68 34.94 -23.41 -14.80
C GLY A 68 35.58 -23.02 -13.47
N GLN A 69 36.91 -22.99 -13.44
CA GLN A 69 37.80 -22.69 -12.32
C GLN A 69 37.66 -21.29 -11.67
N LYS A 70 37.94 -21.27 -10.35
CA LYS A 70 38.76 -20.31 -9.58
C LYS A 70 38.29 -18.86 -9.33
N ASP A 71 38.24 -18.59 -8.03
CA ASP A 71 38.74 -17.39 -7.34
C ASP A 71 38.14 -16.04 -7.73
N GLN A 72 37.09 -15.60 -7.02
CA GLN A 72 36.99 -14.24 -6.51
C GLN A 72 35.83 -14.05 -5.52
N ALA A 73 36.06 -13.19 -4.54
CA ALA A 73 35.17 -12.88 -3.43
C ALA A 73 33.74 -12.53 -3.87
N GLU A 74 32.76 -13.31 -3.42
CA GLU A 74 31.33 -13.05 -3.60
C GLU A 74 30.89 -11.88 -2.68
N PRO A 75 30.43 -10.74 -3.23
CA PRO A 75 29.68 -9.76 -2.45
C PRO A 75 28.31 -10.36 -2.08
N MET A 76 27.90 -10.21 -0.82
CA MET A 76 26.59 -10.66 -0.33
C MET A 76 25.49 -10.43 -1.36
N GLU A 77 24.73 -11.49 -1.67
CA GLU A 77 23.52 -11.42 -2.47
C GLU A 77 22.55 -10.40 -1.87
N THR A 78 22.63 -9.15 -2.34
CA THR A 78 21.56 -8.19 -2.09
C THR A 78 20.35 -8.75 -2.82
N SER A 79 19.35 -9.18 -2.06
CA SER A 79 18.02 -9.58 -2.54
C SER A 79 17.67 -8.81 -3.80
N LYS A 80 17.60 -9.51 -4.94
CA LYS A 80 17.34 -8.95 -6.29
C LYS A 80 16.41 -7.76 -6.17
N ALA A 81 16.91 -6.56 -6.48
CA ALA A 81 16.14 -5.34 -6.41
C ALA A 81 14.90 -5.52 -7.30
N MET A 82 13.75 -5.80 -6.70
CA MET A 82 12.53 -6.04 -7.44
C MET A 82 12.25 -4.79 -8.25
N SER A 83 12.37 -4.92 -9.58
CA SER A 83 12.05 -3.84 -10.48
C SER A 83 10.61 -3.42 -10.20
N ILE A 84 10.42 -2.18 -9.81
CA ILE A 84 9.08 -1.59 -9.55
C ILE A 84 8.22 -1.58 -10.83
N ARG A 85 8.82 -1.91 -11.99
CA ARG A 85 8.16 -1.99 -13.27
C ARG A 85 7.46 -3.34 -13.43
N ASN A 86 6.30 -3.30 -14.08
CA ASN A 86 5.57 -4.50 -14.46
C ASN A 86 6.36 -5.30 -15.51
N GLU A 87 5.90 -6.52 -15.80
CA GLU A 87 6.47 -7.43 -16.82
C GLU A 87 6.68 -6.77 -18.20
N HIS A 88 5.86 -5.76 -18.54
CA HIS A 88 5.98 -4.98 -19.77
C HIS A 88 6.85 -3.71 -19.66
N GLY A 89 7.67 -3.58 -18.61
CA GLY A 89 8.54 -2.42 -18.39
C GLY A 89 7.82 -1.12 -18.01
N SER A 90 6.49 -1.16 -17.84
CA SER A 90 5.68 -0.01 -17.46
C SER A 90 5.63 0.18 -15.94
N TYR A 91 5.70 1.42 -15.49
CA TYR A 91 5.49 1.74 -14.08
C TYR A 91 4.01 1.56 -13.66
N PRO A 92 3.73 1.17 -12.40
CA PRO A 92 2.39 1.13 -11.84
C PRO A 92 1.63 2.45 -12.07
N VAL A 93 0.30 2.37 -12.21
CA VAL A 93 -0.57 3.52 -12.54
C VAL A 93 -0.41 4.67 -11.52
N TRP A 94 -0.13 4.35 -10.26
CA TRP A 94 0.12 5.36 -9.22
C TRP A 94 1.46 6.07 -9.38
N MET A 95 2.44 5.52 -10.10
CA MET A 95 3.72 6.17 -10.36
C MET A 95 3.70 6.92 -11.71
N ASN A 96 2.90 6.45 -12.68
CA ASN A 96 2.72 7.11 -13.98
C ASN A 96 1.64 8.22 -13.93
N LYS A 97 2.09 9.49 -13.81
CA LYS A 97 1.19 10.67 -13.77
C LYS A 97 0.27 10.81 -14.98
N ARG A 98 0.70 10.38 -16.18
CA ARG A 98 -0.12 10.47 -17.40
C ARG A 98 -1.25 9.44 -17.36
N GLU A 99 -0.92 8.19 -17.05
CA GLU A 99 -1.90 7.11 -16.96
C GLU A 99 -2.90 7.33 -15.83
N ARG A 100 -2.43 7.80 -14.66
CA ARG A 100 -3.31 8.21 -13.55
C ARG A 100 -4.36 9.24 -13.99
N LYS A 101 -3.93 10.28 -14.72
CA LYS A 101 -4.83 11.32 -15.23
C LYS A 101 -5.82 10.78 -16.27
N ARG A 102 -5.39 9.84 -17.13
CA ARG A 102 -6.25 9.18 -18.12
C ARG A 102 -7.35 8.38 -17.43
N GLN A 103 -6.99 7.52 -16.46
CA GLN A 103 -7.94 6.70 -15.70
C GLN A 103 -8.98 7.56 -14.95
N ILE A 104 -8.54 8.64 -14.30
CA ILE A 104 -9.46 9.59 -13.63
C ILE A 104 -10.43 10.21 -14.64
N ARG A 105 -9.96 10.59 -15.84
CA ARG A 105 -10.82 11.16 -16.88
C ARG A 105 -11.86 10.15 -17.36
N LEU A 106 -11.46 8.92 -17.64
CA LEU A 106 -12.36 7.84 -18.06
C LEU A 106 -13.42 7.54 -16.99
N TYR A 107 -13.01 7.45 -15.72
CA TYR A 107 -13.94 7.28 -14.61
C TYR A 107 -14.97 8.42 -14.53
N ARG A 108 -14.53 9.68 -14.68
CA ARG A 108 -15.44 10.85 -14.69
C ARG A 108 -16.41 10.79 -15.87
N MET A 109 -15.98 10.37 -17.06
CA MET A 109 -16.86 10.20 -18.22
C MET A 109 -17.89 9.08 -18.00
N LYS A 110 -17.46 7.91 -17.51
CA LYS A 110 -18.35 6.78 -17.18
C LYS A 110 -19.41 7.18 -16.15
N LYS A 111 -19.01 7.92 -15.10
CA LYS A 111 -19.95 8.41 -14.08
C LYS A 111 -20.96 9.44 -14.62
N ARG A 112 -20.58 10.23 -15.64
CA ARG A 112 -21.49 11.16 -16.32
C ARG A 112 -22.47 10.40 -17.23
N SER A 113 -22.00 9.38 -17.95
CA SER A 113 -22.86 8.55 -18.79
C SER A 113 -23.91 7.77 -17.98
N LYS A 114 -23.57 7.27 -16.79
CA LYS A 114 -24.53 6.57 -15.90
C LYS A 114 -25.59 7.49 -15.27
N ARG A 115 -25.42 8.81 -15.35
CA ARG A 115 -26.37 9.81 -14.83
C ARG A 115 -27.36 10.31 -15.89
N ARG A 116 -27.09 10.01 -17.16
CA ARG A 116 -28.03 10.21 -18.27
C ARG A 116 -28.83 8.93 -18.44
#